data_AF-A0A554XB22-F1
#
_entry.id   AF-A0A554XB22-F1
#
_cell.length_a   1.000
_cell.length_b   1.000
_cell.length_c   1.000
_cell.angle_alpha   90.00
_cell.angle_beta   90.00
_cell.angle_gamma   90.00
#
_symmetry.space_group_name_H-M   'P 1'
#
loop_
_entity.id
_entity.type
_entity.pdbx_description
1 polymer ?
#
loop_
_entity_poly.entity_id
_entity_poly.type
_entity_poly.pdbx_seq_one_letter_code
_entity_poly.pdbx_strand_id
1 'polypeptide(L)'
;MLRCILYSLTMSDVITELGGPSRVARMLGIKPPSVIGWGGRVPPQRCPAIERATHGTVTVEQLRPDVRWVRVPDTAWPHPDGRPCIDVAAVKEVA
;
A
#
# COMPACT_ATOMS: atom_id res chain seq x y z
N MET A 1 -1.73 -30.68 5.60
CA MET A 1 -0.57 -30.91 4.72
C MET A 1 -1.09 -31.17 3.31
N LEU A 2 -1.49 -30.13 2.57
CA LEU A 2 -1.66 -30.20 1.12
C LEU A 2 -1.48 -28.78 0.57
N ARG A 3 -0.33 -28.58 -0.06
CA ARG A 3 0.18 -27.37 -0.70
C ARG A 3 -0.10 -27.51 -2.20
N CYS A 4 -0.41 -26.39 -2.87
CA CYS A 4 -0.34 -26.21 -4.34
C CYS A 4 -1.35 -27.08 -5.11
N ILE A 5 -2.09 -26.64 -6.13
CA ILE A 5 -1.73 -25.83 -7.29
C ILE A 5 -3.07 -25.32 -7.86
N LEU A 6 -3.39 -24.04 -7.75
CA LEU A 6 -4.18 -23.28 -8.73
C LEU A 6 -3.73 -21.82 -8.61
N TYR A 7 -2.55 -21.60 -9.16
CA TYR A 7 -1.85 -20.33 -9.29
C TYR A 7 -2.54 -19.53 -10.42
N SER A 8 -3.71 -18.95 -10.16
CA SER A 8 -4.20 -17.83 -10.98
C SER A 8 -3.53 -16.57 -10.45
N LEU A 9 -2.39 -16.23 -11.05
CA LEU A 9 -1.66 -14.98 -10.88
C LEU A 9 -2.61 -13.79 -11.06
N THR A 10 -3.10 -13.22 -9.97
CA THR A 10 -3.75 -11.91 -9.98
C THR A 10 -3.28 -11.17 -8.73
N MET A 11 -2.07 -10.58 -8.75
CA MET A 11 -1.60 -9.50 -7.85
C MET A 11 -2.34 -9.44 -6.49
N SER A 12 -2.24 -10.53 -5.72
CA SER A 12 -3.25 -10.88 -4.72
C SER A 12 -2.91 -10.22 -3.39
N ASP A 13 -3.46 -9.02 -3.23
CA ASP A 13 -3.57 -8.22 -2.02
C ASP A 13 -2.34 -8.28 -1.11
N VAL A 14 -1.42 -7.33 -1.30
CA VAL A 14 -0.42 -6.89 -0.31
C VAL A 14 -0.95 -6.90 1.14
N ILE A 15 -2.25 -6.69 1.34
CA ILE A 15 -2.95 -6.84 2.63
C ILE A 15 -2.84 -8.26 3.21
N THR A 16 -2.98 -9.30 2.39
CA THR A 16 -2.82 -10.72 2.77
C THR A 16 -1.38 -11.03 3.16
N GLU A 17 -0.40 -10.54 2.40
CA GLU A 17 1.03 -10.68 2.73
C GLU A 17 1.38 -9.97 4.05
N LEU A 18 0.74 -8.82 4.30
CA LEU A 18 0.82 -8.10 5.57
C LEU A 18 0.11 -8.81 6.73
N GLY A 19 -0.38 -10.04 6.56
CA GLY A 19 -1.03 -10.84 7.60
C GLY A 19 -2.55 -10.62 7.71
N GLY A 20 -3.15 -10.12 6.63
CA GLY A 20 -4.59 -9.98 6.46
C GLY A 20 -5.18 -8.64 6.92
N PRO A 21 -6.47 -8.42 6.65
CA PRO A 21 -7.15 -7.14 6.88
C PRO A 21 -7.17 -6.73 8.35
N SER A 22 -7.22 -7.68 9.28
CA SER A 22 -7.20 -7.40 10.73
C SER A 22 -5.86 -6.85 11.19
N ARG A 23 -4.73 -7.36 10.68
CA ARG A 23 -3.39 -6.87 11.02
C ARG A 23 -3.20 -5.46 10.46
N VAL A 24 -3.59 -5.24 9.21
CA VAL A 24 -3.56 -3.91 8.58
C VAL A 24 -4.46 -2.91 9.29
N ALA A 25 -5.67 -3.30 9.68
CA ALA A 25 -6.58 -2.44 10.44
C ALA A 25 -5.96 -1.99 11.78
N ARG A 26 -5.33 -2.93 12.51
CA ARG A 26 -4.62 -2.64 13.76
C ARG A 26 -3.42 -1.72 13.54
N MET A 27 -2.63 -1.96 12.50
CA MET A 27 -1.47 -1.12 12.14
C MET A 27 -1.88 0.33 11.84
N LEU A 28 -3.04 0.49 11.20
CA LEU A 28 -3.58 1.80 10.82
C LEU A 28 -4.50 2.44 11.87
N GLY A 29 -4.75 1.76 13.00
CA GLY A 29 -5.66 2.25 14.03
C GLY A 29 -7.11 2.41 13.56
N ILE A 30 -7.56 1.62 12.58
CA ILE A 30 -8.93 1.67 12.03
C ILE A 30 -9.71 0.40 12.29
N LYS A 31 -11.03 0.45 12.06
CA LYS A 31 -11.89 -0.72 12.20
C LYS A 31 -11.67 -1.71 11.03
N PRO A 32 -11.60 -3.03 11.28
CA PRO A 32 -11.43 -4.05 10.22
C PRO A 32 -12.43 -3.98 9.05
N PRO A 33 -13.72 -3.66 9.26
CA PRO A 33 -14.67 -3.48 8.15
C PRO A 33 -14.26 -2.41 7.15
N SER A 34 -13.53 -1.38 7.58
CA SER A 34 -13.00 -0.35 6.66
C SER A 34 -11.98 -0.94 5.70
N VAL A 35 -11.13 -1.87 6.14
CA VAL A 35 -10.13 -2.54 5.29
C VAL A 35 -10.80 -3.52 4.33
N ILE A 36 -11.78 -4.28 4.82
CA ILE A 36 -12.57 -5.20 3.98
C ILE A 36 -13.30 -4.43 2.88
N GLY A 37 -13.85 -3.25 3.21
CA GLY A 37 -14.53 -2.38 2.27
C GLY A 37 -13.67 -1.82 1.13
N TRP A 38 -12.35 -1.98 1.17
CA TRP A 38 -11.47 -1.58 0.07
C TRP A 38 -11.49 -2.57 -1.10
N GLY A 39 -12.02 -3.78 -0.90
CA GLY A 39 -12.09 -4.79 -1.95
C GLY A 39 -10.71 -5.16 -2.52
N GLY A 40 -9.70 -5.27 -1.64
CA GLY A 40 -8.32 -5.59 -2.00
C GLY A 40 -7.46 -4.38 -2.40
N ARG A 41 -8.07 -3.25 -2.77
CA ARG A 41 -7.35 -2.07 -3.27
C ARG A 41 -7.19 -0.95 -2.24
N VAL A 42 -6.01 -0.82 -1.67
CA VAL A 42 -5.71 0.23 -0.68
C VAL A 42 -5.93 1.64 -1.28
N PRO A 43 -6.71 2.52 -0.63
CA PRO A 43 -6.84 3.92 -1.03
C PRO A 43 -5.49 4.64 -0.95
N PRO A 44 -5.17 5.51 -1.92
CA PRO A 44 -3.84 6.11 -2.01
C PRO A 44 -3.49 6.95 -0.78
N GLN A 45 -4.47 7.63 -0.18
CA GLN A 45 -4.27 8.43 1.04
C GLN A 45 -3.82 7.59 2.24
N ARG A 46 -4.01 6.26 2.22
CA ARG A 46 -3.63 5.34 3.30
C ARG A 46 -2.30 4.63 3.05
N CYS A 47 -1.82 4.59 1.81
CA CYS A 47 -0.55 3.96 1.46
C CYS A 47 0.63 4.47 2.31
N PRO A 48 0.80 5.79 2.55
CA PRO A 48 1.93 6.28 3.36
C PRO A 48 1.90 5.79 4.81
N ALA A 49 0.71 5.56 5.37
CA ALA A 49 0.57 5.03 6.72
C ALA A 49 0.97 3.54 6.80
N ILE A 50 0.72 2.77 5.73
CA ILE A 50 1.17 1.38 5.62
C ILE A 50 2.70 1.34 5.46
N GLU A 51 3.28 2.15 4.59
CA GLU A 51 4.74 2.23 4.41
C GLU A 51 5.44 2.57 5.73
N ARG A 52 4.88 3.54 6.48
CA ARG A 52 5.39 3.88 7.81
C ARG A 52 5.27 2.74 8.81
N ALA A 53 4.12 2.07 8.86
CA ALA A 53 3.88 0.96 9.78
C ALA A 53 4.69 -0.30 9.43
N THR A 54 5.16 -0.41 8.20
CA THR A 54 6.04 -1.51 7.72
C THR A 54 7.51 -1.12 7.72
N HIS A 55 7.87 0.07 8.24
CA HIS A 55 9.23 0.58 8.27
C HIS A 55 9.91 0.55 6.89
N GLY A 56 9.16 0.88 5.83
CA GLY A 56 9.69 0.91 4.46
C GLY A 56 9.84 -0.46 3.79
N THR A 57 9.42 -1.56 4.43
CA THR A 57 9.42 -2.90 3.81
C THR A 57 8.48 -2.95 2.60
N VAL A 58 7.34 -2.25 2.68
CA VAL A 58 6.38 -2.13 1.58
C VAL A 58 6.25 -0.64 1.23
N THR A 59 6.61 -0.27 0.00
CA THR A 59 6.56 1.11 -0.45
C THR A 59 5.20 1.48 -1.06
N VAL A 60 4.87 2.77 -1.09
CA VAL A 60 3.62 3.25 -1.72
C VAL A 60 3.56 2.94 -3.21
N GLU A 61 4.69 2.87 -3.90
CA GLU A 61 4.79 2.52 -5.33
C GLU A 61 4.45 1.04 -5.55
N GLN A 62 4.83 0.15 -4.62
CA GLN A 62 4.44 -1.26 -4.66
C GLN A 62 2.95 -1.43 -4.38
N LEU A 63 2.39 -0.67 -3.42
CA LEU A 63 0.96 -0.71 -3.10
C LEU A 63 0.09 -0.19 -4.24
N ARG A 64 0.51 0.90 -4.88
CA ARG A 64 -0.27 1.64 -5.87
C ARG A 64 0.65 2.18 -6.97
N PRO A 65 1.03 1.34 -7.95
CA PRO A 65 1.81 1.78 -9.10
C PRO A 65 1.01 2.69 -10.04
N ASP A 66 -0.32 2.69 -9.96
CA ASP A 66 -1.19 3.54 -10.78
C ASP A 66 -1.28 5.00 -10.32
N VAL A 67 -0.69 5.32 -9.16
CA VAL A 67 -0.68 6.65 -8.58
C VAL A 67 0.68 7.26 -8.81
N ARG A 68 0.71 8.52 -9.25
CA ARG A 68 1.97 9.25 -9.42
C ARG A 68 2.46 9.76 -8.08
N TRP A 69 3.40 9.01 -7.51
CA TRP A 69 4.09 9.38 -6.29
C TRP A 69 5.27 10.30 -6.60
N VAL A 70 5.39 11.36 -5.80
CA VAL A 70 6.54 12.26 -5.77
C VAL A 70 7.19 12.10 -4.41
N ARG A 71 8.51 11.95 -4.38
CA ARG A 71 9.28 11.85 -3.15
C ARG A 71 9.81 13.22 -2.76
N VAL A 72 9.49 13.66 -1.54
CA VAL A 72 10.02 14.89 -0.96
C VAL A 72 11.07 14.49 0.08
N PRO A 73 12.31 15.01 0.00
CA PRO A 73 13.36 14.70 0.97
C PRO A 73 12.88 14.92 2.41
N ASP A 74 12.91 13.86 3.21
CA ASP A 74 12.49 13.87 4.61
C ASP A 74 13.25 12.78 5.37
N THR A 75 14.19 13.19 6.22
CA THR A 75 15.04 12.27 6.98
C THR A 75 14.29 11.52 8.09
N ALA A 76 13.08 11.96 8.45
CA ALA A 76 12.25 11.27 9.43
C ALA A 76 11.39 10.16 8.80
N TRP A 77 11.36 10.07 7.46
CA TRP A 77 10.61 9.04 6.77
C TRP A 77 11.44 7.75 6.64
N PRO A 78 10.86 6.55 6.84
CA PRO A 78 11.61 5.29 6.82
C PRO A 78 12.15 4.87 5.44
N HIS A 79 11.92 5.66 4.40
CA HIS A 79 12.37 5.41 3.03
C HIS A 79 13.50 6.37 2.66
N PRO A 80 14.59 5.91 2.02
CA PRO A 80 15.75 6.75 1.70
C PRO A 80 15.40 7.98 0.85
N ASP A 81 14.44 7.84 -0.07
CA ASP A 81 14.02 8.94 -0.94
C ASP A 81 13.09 9.97 -0.25
N GLY A 82 12.72 9.73 1.01
CA GLY A 82 11.87 10.62 1.80
C GLY A 82 10.37 10.35 1.69
N ARG A 83 9.57 11.35 2.09
CA ARG A 83 8.12 11.20 2.25
C ARG A 83 7.40 11.14 0.89
N PRO A 84 6.40 10.27 0.74
CA PRO A 84 5.59 10.21 -0.46
C PRO A 84 4.52 11.32 -0.47
N CYS A 85 4.43 12.02 -1.59
CA CYS A 85 3.40 13.00 -1.92
C CYS A 85 2.67 12.57 -3.20
N ILE A 86 1.38 12.85 -3.29
CA ILE A 86 0.61 12.61 -4.51
C ILE A 86 0.58 13.90 -5.31
N ASP A 87 1.07 13.88 -6.54
CA ASP A 87 0.88 15.00 -7.46
C ASP A 87 -0.52 14.91 -8.09
N VAL A 88 -1.45 15.66 -7.53
CA VAL A 88 -2.83 15.74 -8.01
C VAL A 88 -3.00 16.59 -9.28
N ALA A 89 -2.01 17.44 -9.59
CA ALA A 89 -2.04 18.33 -10.76
C ALA A 89 -1.37 17.70 -11.98
N ALA A 90 -0.61 16.63 -11.79
CA ALA A 90 -0.02 15.88 -12.90
C ALA A 90 -1.08 15.37 -13.87
N VAL A 91 -0.92 15.74 -15.14
CA VAL A 91 -1.70 15.15 -16.22
C VAL A 91 -1.35 13.68 -16.29
N LYS A 92 -2.34 12.80 -16.09
CA LYS A 92 -2.19 11.38 -16.34
C LYS A 92 -2.07 11.23 -17.86
N GLU A 93 -0.91 10.85 -18.38
CA GLU A 93 -0.82 10.47 -19.79
C GLU A 93 -1.81 9.33 -20.03
N VAL A 94 -2.76 9.61 -20.91
CA VAL A 94 -3.79 8.65 -21.31
C VAL A 94 -3.12 7.72 -22.31
N ALA A 95 -2.78 6.52 -21.86
CA ALA A 95 -2.36 5.42 -22.73
C ALA A 95 -3.60 4.69 -23.26
#